data_AF-A0A093X1D7-F1
#
_entry.id   AF-A0A093X1D7-F1
#
_cell.length_a   1.000
_cell.length_b   1.000
_cell.length_c   1.000
_cell.angle_alpha   90.00
_cell.angle_beta   90.00
_cell.angle_gamma   90.00
#
_symmetry.space_group_name_H-M   'P 1'
#
loop_
_entity.id
_entity.type
_entity.pdbx_description
1 polymer ?
#
loop_
_entity_poly.entity_id
_entity_poly.type
_entity_poly.pdbx_seq_one_letter_code
_entity_poly.pdbx_strand_id
1 'polypeptide(L)'
;MESLVEKKLAKSIGISNFQGALILDLLRYAKVRPAVLQIEHHPYLVQETLLKLAKEQGIAVTAYSTFGPSSFLELGWQKAHDTPLLFEHPTITTISKKHEKTPAQIILRWVTQRGLAIIPKSNTQSRLEQNLNVTDFNLEQSELEEISGLNKNLRFNNPTDYLGTLHIFA
;
A
#
# COMPACT_ATOMS: atom_id res chain seq x y z
N MET A 1 12.29 16.45 -12.49
CA MET A 1 12.83 15.25 -11.84
C MET A 1 13.96 14.62 -12.66
N GLU A 2 13.80 14.40 -13.96
CA GLU A 2 14.79 13.72 -14.83
C GLU A 2 16.20 14.35 -14.80
N SER A 3 16.29 15.68 -14.82
CA SER A 3 17.59 16.39 -14.73
C SER A 3 18.35 16.11 -13.43
N LEU A 4 17.68 15.70 -12.35
CA LEU A 4 18.34 15.28 -11.11
C LEU A 4 19.02 13.91 -11.27
N VAL A 5 18.47 13.05 -12.12
CA VAL A 5 19.10 11.77 -12.48
C VAL A 5 20.32 12.01 -13.36
N GLU A 6 20.20 12.88 -14.36
CA GLU A 6 21.32 13.27 -15.24
C GLU A 6 22.48 13.87 -14.44
N LYS A 7 22.18 14.75 -13.47
CA LYS A 7 23.15 15.34 -12.54
C LYS A 7 23.63 14.37 -11.45
N LYS A 8 23.14 13.12 -11.43
CA LYS A 8 23.45 12.08 -10.44
C LYS A 8 23.10 12.46 -8.99
N LEU A 9 22.19 13.42 -8.80
CA LEU A 9 21.67 13.84 -7.50
C LEU A 9 20.55 12.92 -7.00
N ALA A 10 19.83 12.27 -7.91
CA ALA A 10 18.89 11.20 -7.61
C ALA A 10 19.28 9.93 -8.38
N LYS A 11 19.33 8.77 -7.72
CA LYS A 11 19.62 7.49 -8.40
C LYS A 11 18.42 6.99 -9.21
N SER A 12 17.23 7.17 -8.65
CA SER A 12 15.94 6.82 -9.26
C SER A 12 14.93 7.90 -8.94
N ILE A 13 13.94 8.05 -9.82
CA ILE A 13 12.79 8.95 -9.61
C ILE A 13 11.50 8.15 -9.77
N GLY A 14 10.44 8.60 -9.11
CA GLY A 14 9.15 7.93 -9.10
C GLY A 14 8.02 8.91 -8.83
N ILE A 15 6.84 8.35 -8.62
CA ILE A 15 5.58 9.08 -8.42
C ILE A 15 4.85 8.50 -7.21
N SER A 16 3.98 9.29 -6.60
CA SER A 16 3.13 8.87 -5.50
C SER A 16 1.72 9.39 -5.73
N ASN A 17 0.70 8.59 -5.37
CA ASN A 17 -0.73 8.95 -5.50
C ASN A 17 -1.24 9.15 -6.93
N PHE A 18 -0.58 8.56 -7.94
CA PHE A 18 -1.05 8.61 -9.32
C PHE A 18 -2.07 7.52 -9.62
N GLN A 19 -3.11 7.87 -10.38
CA GLN A 19 -4.08 6.92 -10.96
C GLN A 19 -3.66 6.48 -12.36
N GLY A 20 -4.27 5.41 -12.86
CA GLY A 20 -3.88 4.78 -14.12
C GLY A 20 -3.82 5.73 -15.32
N ALA A 21 -4.80 6.63 -15.45
CA ALA A 21 -4.80 7.63 -16.52
C ALA A 21 -3.60 8.58 -16.46
N LEU A 22 -3.23 9.04 -15.25
CA LEU A 22 -2.07 9.91 -15.03
C LEU A 22 -0.75 9.18 -15.30
N ILE A 23 -0.66 7.89 -14.96
CA ILE A 23 0.51 7.06 -15.28
C ILE A 23 0.65 6.93 -16.80
N LEU A 24 -0.44 6.58 -17.49
CA LEU A 24 -0.44 6.40 -18.94
C LEU A 24 -0.09 7.70 -19.67
N ASP A 25 -0.60 8.84 -19.21
CA ASP A 25 -0.24 10.14 -19.76
C ASP A 25 1.25 10.45 -19.54
N LEU A 26 1.74 10.33 -18.30
CA LEU A 26 3.15 10.55 -17.95
C LEU A 26 4.11 9.73 -18.82
N LEU A 27 3.79 8.46 -19.04
CA LEU A 27 4.65 7.55 -19.81
C LEU A 27 4.78 7.94 -21.30
N ARG A 28 3.92 8.82 -21.84
CA ARG A 28 4.02 9.28 -23.23
C ARG A 28 5.18 10.25 -23.47
N TYR A 29 5.58 10.99 -22.44
CA TYR A 29 6.60 12.03 -22.56
C TYR A 29 7.79 11.85 -21.61
N ALA A 30 7.72 10.94 -20.64
CA ALA A 30 8.85 10.63 -19.76
C ALA A 30 10.01 9.99 -20.55
N LYS A 31 11.18 10.63 -20.50
CA LYS A 31 12.45 10.06 -20.98
C LYS A 31 13.02 9.07 -19.98
N VAL A 32 12.90 9.36 -18.68
CA VAL A 32 13.21 8.47 -17.57
C VAL A 32 11.89 8.00 -16.97
N ARG A 33 11.53 6.74 -17.22
CA ARG A 33 10.32 6.13 -16.66
C ARG A 33 10.35 6.15 -15.13
N PRO A 34 9.21 6.38 -14.45
CA PRO A 34 9.15 6.32 -12.99
C PRO A 34 9.49 4.89 -12.54
N ALA A 35 10.48 4.76 -11.65
CA ALA A 35 10.91 3.48 -11.12
C ALA A 35 9.90 2.91 -10.10
N VAL A 36 9.17 3.79 -9.42
CA VAL A 36 8.26 3.44 -8.32
C VAL A 36 6.95 4.24 -8.43
N LEU A 37 5.84 3.55 -8.17
CA LEU A 37 4.55 4.12 -7.81
C LEU A 37 4.30 3.83 -6.33
N GLN A 38 4.21 4.87 -5.50
CA GLN A 38 3.84 4.74 -4.10
C GLN A 38 2.36 5.09 -3.90
N ILE A 39 1.57 4.18 -3.30
CA ILE A 39 0.11 4.34 -3.14
C ILE A 39 -0.39 3.80 -1.80
N GLU A 40 -1.55 4.31 -1.37
CA GLU A 40 -2.31 3.72 -0.26
C GLU A 40 -2.68 2.31 -0.65
N HIS A 41 -2.28 1.32 0.14
CA HIS A 41 -2.52 -0.07 -0.22
C HIS A 41 -2.62 -0.94 1.02
N HIS A 42 -3.82 -1.47 1.25
CA HIS A 42 -4.20 -2.30 2.39
C HIS A 42 -5.43 -3.14 2.02
N PRO A 43 -5.83 -4.15 2.82
CA PRO A 43 -6.96 -5.03 2.47
C PRO A 43 -8.28 -4.34 2.15
N TYR A 44 -8.58 -3.15 2.71
CA TYR A 44 -9.78 -2.38 2.34
C TYR A 44 -9.67 -1.56 1.04
N LEU A 45 -8.47 -1.43 0.47
CA LEU A 45 -8.18 -0.69 -0.76
C LEU A 45 -7.09 -1.40 -1.57
N VAL A 46 -7.51 -2.35 -2.41
CA VAL A 46 -6.60 -3.30 -3.08
C VAL A 46 -6.14 -2.85 -4.47
N GLN A 47 -7.00 -2.15 -5.23
CA GLN A 47 -6.63 -1.51 -6.51
C GLN A 47 -5.96 -2.45 -7.54
N GLU A 48 -6.45 -3.68 -7.70
CA GLU A 48 -5.83 -4.72 -8.55
C GLU A 48 -5.51 -4.25 -9.99
N THR A 49 -6.41 -3.49 -10.63
CA THR A 49 -6.17 -2.94 -11.98
C THR A 49 -4.98 -2.00 -12.03
N LEU A 50 -4.78 -1.18 -10.99
CA LEU A 50 -3.64 -0.25 -10.90
C LEU A 50 -2.33 -1.01 -10.67
N LEU A 51 -2.36 -2.04 -9.82
CA LEU A 51 -1.20 -2.92 -9.60
C LEU A 51 -0.80 -3.66 -10.87
N LYS A 52 -1.78 -4.18 -11.62
CA LYS A 52 -1.56 -4.82 -12.92
C LYS A 52 -0.92 -3.86 -13.91
N LEU A 53 -1.45 -2.65 -14.04
CA LEU A 53 -0.88 -1.62 -14.91
C LEU A 53 0.58 -1.29 -14.51
N ALA A 54 0.85 -1.06 -13.23
CA ALA A 54 2.21 -0.76 -12.76
C ALA A 54 3.17 -1.90 -13.12
N LYS A 55 2.77 -3.15 -12.88
CA LYS A 55 3.55 -4.35 -13.23
C LYS A 55 3.80 -4.45 -14.74
N GLU A 56 2.79 -4.26 -15.58
CA GLU A 56 2.90 -4.29 -17.04
C GLU A 56 3.84 -3.19 -17.58
N GLN A 57 3.91 -2.04 -16.89
CA GLN A 57 4.80 -0.95 -17.26
C GLN A 57 6.20 -1.05 -16.63
N GLY A 58 6.48 -2.10 -15.86
CA GLY A 58 7.77 -2.30 -15.17
C GLY A 58 8.00 -1.32 -14.02
N ILE A 59 6.94 -0.80 -13.42
CA ILE A 59 6.97 0.14 -12.30
C ILE A 59 6.79 -0.64 -11.00
N ALA A 60 7.77 -0.56 -10.09
CA ALA A 60 7.65 -1.16 -8.77
C ALA A 60 6.58 -0.42 -7.93
N VAL A 61 5.89 -1.12 -7.03
CA VAL A 61 4.88 -0.50 -6.17
C VAL A 61 5.34 -0.54 -4.71
N THR A 62 5.24 0.60 -4.04
CA THR A 62 5.45 0.73 -2.59
C THR A 62 4.11 1.05 -1.91
N ALA A 63 3.67 0.18 -1.03
CA ALA A 63 2.46 0.35 -0.23
C ALA A 63 2.71 1.26 0.97
N TYR A 64 1.87 2.28 1.14
CA TYR A 64 1.77 3.04 2.40
C TYR A 64 0.44 2.77 3.11
N SER A 65 0.39 3.13 4.40
CA SER A 65 -0.77 2.88 5.28
C SER A 65 -1.24 1.43 5.24
N THR A 66 -0.31 0.48 5.20
CA THR A 66 -0.62 -0.96 5.03
C THR A 66 -1.54 -1.51 6.13
N PHE A 67 -1.58 -0.86 7.30
CA PHE A 67 -2.52 -1.16 8.39
C PHE A 67 -3.89 -0.45 8.29
N GLY A 68 -4.23 0.10 7.13
CA GLY A 68 -5.54 0.72 6.86
C GLY A 68 -5.83 1.91 7.77
N PRO A 69 -6.96 1.91 8.51
CA PRO A 69 -7.41 3.07 9.29
C PRO A 69 -6.44 3.48 10.42
N SER A 70 -5.56 2.58 10.89
CA SER A 70 -4.77 2.81 12.11
C SER A 70 -3.91 4.08 12.08
N SER A 71 -3.32 4.44 10.92
CA SER A 71 -2.50 5.65 10.81
C SER A 71 -3.34 6.94 10.86
N PHE A 72 -4.62 6.85 10.56
CA PHE A 72 -5.54 7.99 10.47
C PHE A 72 -6.33 8.20 11.77
N LEU A 73 -6.41 7.18 12.63
CA LEU A 73 -6.93 7.32 14.00
C LEU A 73 -6.09 8.30 14.83
N GLU A 74 -4.77 8.25 14.71
CA GLU A 74 -3.86 9.20 15.37
C GLU A 74 -4.09 10.66 14.93
N LEU A 75 -4.72 10.86 13.76
CA LEU A 75 -5.05 12.17 13.20
C LEU A 75 -6.50 12.59 13.50
N GLY A 76 -7.28 11.78 14.21
CA GLY A 76 -8.69 12.07 14.53
C GLY A 76 -9.64 12.01 13.35
N TRP A 77 -9.32 11.25 12.29
CA TRP A 77 -10.16 11.17 11.10
C TRP A 77 -11.40 10.32 11.38
N GLN A 78 -12.60 10.91 11.29
CA GLN A 78 -13.85 10.22 11.60
C GLN A 78 -14.05 8.93 10.78
N LYS A 79 -13.74 8.97 9.47
CA LYS A 79 -13.78 7.80 8.59
C LYS A 79 -12.96 6.62 9.12
N ALA A 80 -11.82 6.89 9.76
CA ALA A 80 -10.98 5.86 10.37
C ALA A 80 -11.59 5.31 11.66
N HIS A 81 -12.20 6.16 12.49
CA HIS A 81 -12.92 5.74 13.70
C HIS A 81 -14.13 4.86 13.39
N ASP A 82 -14.83 5.13 12.30
CA ASP A 82 -16.00 4.37 11.87
C ASP A 82 -15.63 3.06 11.15
N THR A 83 -14.34 2.78 10.94
CA THR A 83 -13.88 1.59 10.22
C THR A 83 -13.30 0.55 11.17
N PRO A 84 -13.76 -0.72 11.12
CA PRO A 84 -13.16 -1.80 11.87
C PRO A 84 -11.64 -1.93 11.63
N LEU A 85 -10.87 -2.17 12.70
CA LEU A 85 -9.43 -2.36 12.58
C LEU A 85 -9.09 -3.66 11.87
N LEU A 86 -8.15 -3.62 10.93
CA LEU A 86 -7.68 -4.82 10.23
C LEU A 86 -7.05 -5.85 11.16
N PHE A 87 -6.44 -5.40 12.28
CA PHE A 87 -5.83 -6.28 13.27
C PHE A 87 -6.84 -7.20 13.97
N GLU A 88 -8.11 -6.80 14.00
CA GLU A 88 -9.20 -7.51 14.68
C GLU A 88 -10.14 -8.21 13.70
N HIS A 89 -9.95 -8.00 12.39
CA HIS A 89 -10.83 -8.57 11.38
C HIS A 89 -10.78 -10.11 11.41
N PRO A 90 -11.94 -10.81 11.40
CA PRO A 90 -11.98 -12.28 11.53
C PRO A 90 -11.10 -13.01 10.52
N THR A 91 -11.09 -12.59 9.26
CA THR A 91 -10.21 -13.14 8.21
C THR A 91 -8.73 -13.05 8.60
N ILE A 92 -8.28 -11.88 9.04
CA ILE A 92 -6.87 -11.64 9.39
C ILE A 92 -6.49 -12.43 10.65
N THR A 93 -7.34 -12.41 11.67
CA THR A 93 -7.08 -13.11 12.94
C THR A 93 -7.12 -14.63 12.79
N THR A 94 -7.95 -15.16 11.90
CA THR A 94 -8.01 -16.60 11.58
C THR A 94 -6.72 -17.06 10.89
N ILE A 95 -6.28 -16.33 9.85
CA ILE A 95 -5.02 -16.61 9.15
C ILE A 95 -3.83 -16.44 10.09
N SER A 96 -3.85 -15.40 10.93
CA SER A 96 -2.83 -15.14 11.96
C SER A 96 -2.64 -16.33 12.89
N LYS A 97 -3.73 -16.93 13.40
CA LYS A 97 -3.67 -18.13 14.24
C LYS A 97 -3.10 -19.33 13.50
N LYS A 98 -3.51 -19.55 12.25
CA LYS A 98 -3.04 -20.68 11.41
C LYS A 98 -1.53 -20.65 11.19
N HIS A 99 -0.94 -19.46 11.00
CA HIS A 99 0.49 -19.29 10.75
C HIS A 99 1.33 -19.02 12.01
N GLU A 100 0.71 -18.94 13.18
CA GLU A 100 1.36 -18.53 14.44
C GLU A 100 2.10 -17.17 14.31
N LYS A 101 1.55 -16.26 13.51
CA LYS A 101 2.07 -14.91 13.28
C LYS A 101 1.08 -13.87 13.78
N THR A 102 1.56 -12.66 14.08
CA THR A 102 0.66 -11.57 14.47
C THR A 102 -0.20 -11.09 13.30
N PRO A 103 -1.40 -10.52 13.54
CA PRO A 103 -2.22 -9.91 12.48
C PRO A 103 -1.45 -8.88 11.64
N ALA A 104 -0.57 -8.09 12.27
CA ALA A 104 0.29 -7.13 11.58
C ALA A 104 1.21 -7.82 10.57
N GLN A 105 1.87 -8.92 10.94
CA GLN A 105 2.72 -9.69 10.04
C GLN A 105 1.93 -10.30 8.88
N ILE A 106 0.71 -10.80 9.13
CA ILE A 106 -0.17 -11.31 8.05
C ILE A 106 -0.46 -10.22 7.02
N ILE A 107 -0.84 -9.03 7.47
CA ILE A 107 -1.17 -7.90 6.58
C ILE A 107 0.07 -7.46 5.78
N LEU A 108 1.23 -7.37 6.42
CA LEU A 108 2.50 -7.03 5.73
C LEU A 108 2.94 -8.14 4.76
N ARG A 109 2.78 -9.41 5.13
CA ARG A 109 3.09 -10.55 4.27
C ARG A 109 2.21 -10.56 3.02
N TRP A 110 0.92 -10.29 3.17
CA TRP A 110 -0.01 -10.18 2.04
C TRP A 110 0.45 -9.16 0.99
N VAL A 111 1.09 -8.06 1.41
CA VAL A 111 1.69 -7.10 0.47
C VAL A 111 2.99 -7.63 -0.13
N THR A 112 3.94 -8.03 0.71
CA THR A 112 5.30 -8.42 0.27
C THR A 112 5.30 -9.66 -0.60
N GLN A 113 4.46 -10.65 -0.31
CA GLN A 113 4.36 -11.89 -1.09
C GLN A 113 3.81 -11.65 -2.51
N ARG A 114 3.04 -10.58 -2.71
CA ARG A 114 2.56 -10.15 -4.04
C ARG A 114 3.59 -9.31 -4.80
N GLY A 115 4.80 -9.14 -4.27
CA GLY A 115 5.91 -8.43 -4.92
C GLY A 115 5.91 -6.92 -4.72
N LEU A 116 5.15 -6.41 -3.75
CA LEU A 116 5.09 -4.99 -3.43
C LEU A 116 6.02 -4.68 -2.24
N ALA A 117 6.63 -3.51 -2.25
CA ALA A 117 7.39 -3.00 -1.10
C ALA A 117 6.45 -2.46 -0.01
N ILE A 118 6.90 -2.50 1.24
CA ILE A 118 6.19 -1.95 2.41
C ILE A 118 7.09 -0.94 3.14
N ILE A 119 6.47 0.05 3.79
CA ILE A 119 7.14 1.05 4.63
C ILE A 119 6.38 1.25 5.95
N PRO A 120 6.23 0.20 6.79
CA PRO A 120 5.42 0.30 8.00
C PRO A 120 6.07 1.25 9.01
N LYS A 121 5.26 2.16 9.58
CA LYS A 121 5.66 2.99 10.71
C LYS A 121 5.90 2.09 11.93
N SER A 122 7.05 2.24 12.57
CA SER A 122 7.34 1.62 13.87
C SER A 122 7.85 2.67 14.86
N ASN A 123 7.27 2.69 16.05
CA ASN A 123 7.66 3.57 17.15
C ASN A 123 8.25 2.80 18.35
N THR A 124 8.37 1.48 18.24
CA THR A 124 8.93 0.64 19.31
C THR A 124 9.89 -0.39 18.70
N GLN A 125 10.92 -0.76 19.45
CA GLN A 125 11.90 -1.76 19.03
C GLN A 125 11.24 -3.10 18.65
N SER A 126 10.31 -3.56 19.47
CA SER A 126 9.56 -4.80 19.22
C SER A 126 8.80 -4.79 17.90
N ARG A 127 8.14 -3.68 17.55
CA ARG A 127 7.43 -3.53 16.28
C ARG A 127 8.39 -3.43 15.10
N LEU A 128 9.58 -2.84 15.30
CA LEU A 128 10.59 -2.75 14.25
C LEU A 128 11.02 -4.16 13.82
N GLU A 129 11.34 -5.02 14.79
CA GLU A 129 11.70 -6.42 14.55
C GLU A 129 10.55 -7.21 13.92
N GLN A 130 9.33 -7.09 14.46
CA GLN A 130 8.15 -7.77 13.91
C GLN A 130 7.85 -7.36 12.47
N ASN A 131 7.92 -6.06 12.16
CA ASN A 131 7.63 -5.53 10.82
C ASN A 131 8.67 -5.92 9.78
N LEU A 132 9.91 -6.18 10.20
CA LEU A 132 10.98 -6.67 9.33
C LEU A 132 10.85 -8.18 9.07
N ASN A 133 10.46 -8.95 10.10
CA ASN A 133 10.32 -10.40 10.05
C ASN A 133 8.95 -10.82 9.50
N VAL A 134 8.71 -10.50 8.22
CA VAL A 134 7.44 -10.78 7.51
C VAL A 134 7.64 -11.60 6.24
N THR A 135 8.84 -12.10 5.97
CA THR A 135 9.15 -12.85 4.75
C THR A 135 9.61 -14.28 4.99
N ASP A 136 9.55 -14.74 6.24
CA ASP A 136 9.97 -16.07 6.70
C ASP A 136 8.86 -17.14 6.63
N PHE A 137 7.66 -16.77 6.15
CA PHE A 137 6.53 -17.66 5.93
C PHE A 137 5.80 -17.31 4.63
N ASN A 138 4.94 -18.19 4.14
CA ASN A 138 4.11 -17.96 2.97
C ASN A 138 2.64 -18.13 3.31
N LEU A 139 1.83 -17.17 2.88
CA LEU A 139 0.38 -17.33 2.82
C LEU A 139 0.02 -18.25 1.66
N GLU A 140 -1.02 -19.06 1.83
CA GLU A 140 -1.61 -19.82 0.74
C GLU A 140 -2.27 -18.87 -0.27
N GLN A 141 -2.42 -19.35 -1.51
CA GLN A 141 -3.08 -18.56 -2.55
C GLN A 141 -4.52 -18.18 -2.17
N SER A 142 -5.26 -19.11 -1.56
CA SER A 142 -6.60 -18.88 -1.00
C SER A 142 -6.59 -17.79 0.07
N GLU A 143 -5.58 -17.75 0.94
CA GLU A 143 -5.48 -16.74 2.00
C GLU A 143 -5.17 -15.35 1.42
N LEU A 144 -4.33 -15.27 0.38
CA LEU A 144 -4.10 -14.02 -0.33
C LEU A 144 -5.41 -13.50 -0.97
N GLU A 145 -6.19 -14.40 -1.55
CA GLU A 145 -7.49 -14.10 -2.16
C GLU A 145 -8.53 -13.69 -1.12
N GLU A 146 -8.61 -14.37 0.03
CA GLU A 146 -9.48 -14.02 1.15
C GLU A 146 -9.19 -12.61 1.68
N ILE A 147 -7.90 -12.26 1.85
CA ILE A 147 -7.50 -10.92 2.29
C ILE A 147 -7.80 -9.88 1.22
N SER A 148 -7.53 -10.16 -0.05
CA SER A 148 -7.90 -9.26 -1.16
C SER A 148 -9.42 -9.10 -1.30
N GLY A 149 -10.20 -10.11 -0.92
CA GLY A 149 -11.67 -10.09 -0.88
C GLY A 149 -12.24 -9.11 0.14
N LEU A 150 -11.42 -8.59 1.07
CA LEU A 150 -11.82 -7.53 1.99
C LEU A 150 -11.95 -6.16 1.32
N ASN A 151 -11.61 -6.04 0.03
CA ASN A 151 -11.63 -4.78 -0.69
C ASN A 151 -13.02 -4.11 -0.61
N LYS A 152 -13.03 -2.84 -0.18
CA LYS A 152 -14.22 -1.99 -0.15
C LYS A 152 -14.02 -0.71 -0.96
N ASN A 153 -12.90 -0.60 -1.68
CA ASN A 153 -12.41 0.65 -2.28
C ASN A 153 -12.39 1.81 -1.26
N LEU A 154 -12.13 1.49 0.01
CA LEU A 154 -12.19 2.45 1.11
C LEU A 154 -10.84 3.15 1.23
N ARG A 155 -10.78 4.37 0.71
CA ARG A 155 -9.62 5.24 0.78
C ARG A 155 -9.69 6.18 1.97
N PHE A 156 -8.63 6.23 2.75
CA PHE A 156 -8.44 7.17 3.85
C PHE A 156 -7.69 8.43 3.38
N ASN A 157 -6.55 8.31 2.70
CA ASN A 157 -5.82 9.48 2.22
C ASN A 157 -6.37 9.97 0.88
N ASN A 158 -7.49 10.71 0.93
CA ASN A 158 -8.15 11.27 -0.24
C ASN A 158 -8.08 12.81 -0.22
N PRO A 159 -7.38 13.46 -1.16
CA PRO A 159 -7.28 14.91 -1.21
C PRO A 159 -8.61 15.66 -1.22
N THR A 160 -9.66 15.08 -1.81
CA THR A 160 -11.01 15.65 -1.77
C THR A 160 -11.51 15.82 -0.34
N ASP A 161 -11.19 14.90 0.58
CA ASP A 161 -11.73 14.86 1.94
C ASP A 161 -11.21 16.05 2.79
N TYR A 162 -10.07 16.66 2.43
CA TYR A 162 -9.47 17.77 3.19
C TYR A 162 -9.16 19.05 2.37
N LEU A 163 -9.14 18.99 1.04
CA LEU A 163 -8.97 20.17 0.17
C LEU A 163 -10.24 20.55 -0.60
N GLY A 164 -11.25 19.67 -0.67
CA GLY A 164 -12.57 19.91 -1.28
C GLY A 164 -12.60 20.13 -2.79
N THR A 165 -11.47 20.47 -3.42
CA THR A 165 -11.37 20.90 -4.83
C THR A 165 -10.46 20.01 -5.66
N LEU A 166 -9.73 19.08 -5.03
CA LEU A 166 -8.72 18.26 -5.68
C LEU A 166 -9.18 16.81 -5.84
N HIS A 167 -9.75 16.50 -7.00
CA HIS A 167 -10.35 15.20 -7.32
C HIS A 167 -9.37 14.22 -7.98
N ILE A 168 -8.30 13.83 -7.28
CA ILE A 168 -7.29 12.90 -7.84
C ILE A 168 -7.84 11.48 -8.07
N PHE A 169 -8.80 11.06 -7.24
CA PHE A 169 -9.29 9.67 -7.17
C PHE A 169 -10.78 9.52 -7.50
N ALA A 170 -11.38 10.53 -8.14
CA ALA A 170 -12.80 10.55 -8.49
C ALA A 170 -13.13 9.74 -9.75
#